data_AF-A0A951UVX3-F1
#
_entry.id   AF-A0A951UVX3-F1
#
_cell.length_a   1.000
_cell.length_b   1.000
_cell.length_c   1.000
_cell.angle_alpha   90.00
_cell.angle_beta   90.00
_cell.angle_gamma   90.00
#
_symmetry.space_group_name_H-M   'P 1'
#
loop_
_entity.id
_entity.type
_entity.pdbx_description
1 polymer ?
#
loop_
_entity_poly.entity_id
_entity_poly.type
_entity_poly.pdbx_seq_one_letter_code
_entity_poly.pdbx_strand_id
1 'polypeptide(L)'
;MVSNLSYFSLQKPLQKYSRLKKMGLPSRYRLFFRAFKEQKAIIIFWLGFPRKEGDKNDCYQVFTEKVKNGDFPENLDELLAECDVNESE
;
A
#
# COMPACT_ATOMS: atom_id res chain seq x y z
N MET A 1 -5.72 9.52 -24.19
CA MET A 1 -5.67 8.25 -23.42
C MET A 1 -6.06 8.60 -21.99
N VAL A 2 -7.32 8.37 -21.59
CA VAL A 2 -7.75 8.65 -20.21
C VAL A 2 -7.17 7.54 -19.35
N SER A 3 -6.09 7.83 -18.61
CA SER A 3 -5.59 6.91 -17.59
C SER A 3 -6.70 6.72 -16.57
N ASN A 4 -7.29 5.53 -16.53
CA ASN A 4 -8.33 5.19 -15.58
C ASN A 4 -7.68 5.08 -14.18
N LEU A 5 -7.37 6.22 -13.56
CA LEU A 5 -6.74 6.32 -12.22
C LEU A 5 -7.51 5.47 -11.19
N SER A 6 -8.83 5.35 -11.39
CA SER A 6 -9.75 4.48 -10.65
C SER A 6 -9.28 3.03 -10.53
N TYR A 7 -8.51 2.52 -11.49
CA TYR A 7 -8.03 1.14 -11.49
C TYR A 7 -7.08 0.85 -10.31
N PHE A 8 -6.24 1.84 -9.98
CA PHE A 8 -5.25 1.75 -8.91
C PHE A 8 -5.75 2.34 -7.59
N SER A 9 -6.67 3.31 -7.66
CA SER A 9 -7.22 4.00 -6.49
C SER A 9 -7.90 3.06 -5.49
N LEU A 10 -7.67 3.31 -4.22
CA LEU A 10 -8.42 2.71 -3.12
C LEU A 10 -9.49 3.67 -2.60
N GLN A 11 -10.50 3.11 -1.93
CA GLN A 11 -11.57 3.88 -1.30
C GLN A 11 -11.24 4.19 0.16
N LYS A 12 -12.04 5.03 0.80
CA LYS A 12 -11.88 5.36 2.23
C LYS A 12 -11.83 4.08 3.09
N PRO A 13 -10.94 4.00 4.10
CA PRO A 13 -10.01 5.05 4.57
C PRO A 13 -8.65 5.07 3.83
N LEU A 14 -8.46 4.25 2.81
CA LEU A 14 -7.19 4.05 2.11
C LEU A 14 -6.99 4.98 0.90
N GLN A 15 -7.79 6.05 0.75
CA GLN A 15 -7.80 6.90 -0.44
C GLN A 15 -6.48 7.62 -0.75
N LYS A 16 -5.58 7.75 0.25
CA LYS A 16 -4.22 8.27 0.06
C LYS A 16 -3.29 7.26 -0.64
N TYR A 17 -3.73 6.01 -0.79
CA TYR A 17 -2.95 4.89 -1.28
C TYR A 17 -3.57 4.28 -2.54
N SER A 18 -2.73 3.57 -3.28
CA SER A 18 -3.09 2.83 -4.48
C SER A 18 -2.67 1.38 -4.37
N ARG A 19 -3.19 0.55 -5.27
CA ARG A 19 -2.89 -0.89 -5.33
C ARG A 19 -2.54 -1.33 -6.73
N LEU A 20 -1.45 -2.05 -6.84
CA LEU A 20 -1.13 -2.88 -7.98
C LEU A 20 -1.75 -4.28 -7.82
N LYS A 21 -2.51 -4.70 -8.82
CA LYS A 21 -3.01 -6.06 -8.99
C LYS A 21 -2.92 -6.45 -10.45
N LYS A 22 -2.82 -7.75 -10.72
CA LYS A 22 -2.48 -8.24 -12.06
C LYS A 22 -1.09 -7.68 -12.43
N MET A 23 -0.72 -7.55 -13.70
CA MET A 23 0.60 -7.05 -14.09
C MET A 23 1.77 -7.94 -13.63
N GLY A 24 1.64 -9.26 -13.79
CA GLY A 24 2.67 -10.23 -13.40
C GLY A 24 2.59 -10.71 -11.95
N LEU A 25 1.78 -10.08 -11.10
CA LEU A 25 1.53 -10.57 -9.74
C LEU A 25 0.58 -11.79 -9.76
N PRO A 26 0.85 -12.85 -8.97
CA PRO A 26 -0.09 -13.95 -8.83
C PRO A 26 -1.43 -13.47 -8.24
N SER A 27 -2.51 -14.19 -8.51
CA SER A 27 -3.90 -13.71 -8.32
C SER A 27 -4.20 -13.16 -6.92
N ARG A 28 -3.60 -13.74 -5.88
CA ARG A 28 -3.78 -13.34 -4.48
C ARG A 28 -2.84 -12.24 -4.00
N TYR A 29 -1.76 -11.93 -4.72
CA TYR A 29 -0.80 -10.91 -4.27
C TYR A 29 -1.23 -9.51 -4.68
N ARG A 30 -1.02 -8.55 -3.77
CA ARG A 30 -1.26 -7.13 -3.98
C ARG A 30 -0.04 -6.38 -3.48
N LEU A 31 0.47 -5.49 -4.31
CA LEU A 31 1.39 -4.45 -3.85
C LEU A 31 0.58 -3.18 -3.65
N PHE A 32 0.93 -2.44 -2.61
CA PHE A 32 0.37 -1.13 -2.35
C PHE A 32 1.42 -0.08 -2.65
N PHE A 33 0.98 1.11 -3.00
CA PHE A 33 1.90 2.21 -3.24
C PHE A 33 1.28 3.56 -2.92
N ARG A 34 2.16 4.54 -2.70
CA ARG A 34 1.79 5.95 -2.58
C ARG A 34 2.69 6.79 -3.46
N ALA A 35 2.08 7.72 -4.19
CA ALA A 35 2.80 8.68 -5.02
C ALA A 35 2.90 10.02 -4.28
N PHE A 36 4.11 10.56 -4.23
CA PHE A 36 4.45 11.85 -3.63
C PHE A 36 4.82 12.81 -4.76
N LYS A 37 3.84 13.62 -5.20
CA LYS A 37 3.96 14.43 -6.42
C LYS A 37 5.06 15.49 -6.32
N GLU A 38 5.17 16.16 -5.18
CA GLU A 38 6.14 17.24 -4.96
C GLU A 38 7.58 16.69 -4.97
N GLN A 39 7.79 15.58 -4.26
CA GLN A 39 9.06 14.88 -4.14
C GLN A 39 9.37 14.01 -5.37
N LYS A 40 8.44 13.90 -6.32
CA LYS A 40 8.52 13.03 -7.52
C LYS A 40 8.90 11.58 -7.19
N ALA A 41 8.36 11.07 -6.08
CA ALA A 41 8.65 9.73 -5.57
C ALA A 41 7.41 8.82 -5.60
N ILE A 42 7.64 7.52 -5.76
CA ILE A 42 6.63 6.49 -5.55
C ILE A 42 7.23 5.46 -4.58
N ILE A 43 6.56 5.25 -3.46
CA ILE A 43 6.93 4.21 -2.50
C ILE A 43 6.00 3.01 -2.73
N ILE A 44 6.59 1.86 -3.04
CA ILE A 44 5.90 0.58 -3.20
C ILE A 44 6.19 -0.26 -1.97
N PHE A 45 5.15 -0.86 -1.39
CA PHE A 45 5.28 -1.67 -0.20
C PHE A 45 4.47 -2.97 -0.29
N TRP A 46 5.01 -4.01 0.35
CA TRP A 46 4.39 -5.32 0.50
C TRP A 46 4.13 -5.60 1.98
N LEU A 47 2.87 -5.78 2.33
CA LEU A 47 2.43 -6.07 3.70
C LEU A 47 2.61 -7.55 4.12
N GLY A 48 3.27 -8.40 3.34
CA GLY A 48 3.46 -9.83 3.64
C GLY A 48 2.24 -10.75 3.42
N PHE A 49 1.01 -10.23 3.36
CA PHE A 49 -0.21 -11.07 3.29
C PHE A 49 -0.77 -11.23 1.86
N PRO A 50 -1.08 -12.46 1.39
CA PRO A 50 -1.92 -12.65 0.21
C PRO A 50 -3.39 -12.31 0.53
N ARG A 51 -4.13 -11.77 -0.45
CA ARG A 51 -5.58 -11.55 -0.36
C ARG A 51 -6.29 -12.88 -0.04
N LYS A 52 -7.04 -12.86 1.04
CA LYS A 52 -7.95 -13.89 1.54
C LYS A 52 -9.23 -13.18 1.97
N GLU A 53 -10.13 -12.96 1.03
CA GLU A 53 -11.36 -12.21 1.27
C GLU A 53 -12.16 -12.78 2.46
N GLY A 54 -12.44 -11.91 3.44
CA GLY A 54 -13.14 -12.28 4.69
C GLY A 54 -12.23 -12.74 5.85
N ASP A 55 -10.94 -12.96 5.61
CA ASP A 55 -9.97 -13.31 6.65
C ASP A 55 -9.52 -12.07 7.44
N LYS A 56 -9.34 -12.20 8.76
CA LYS A 56 -8.84 -11.11 9.62
C LYS A 56 -7.41 -10.67 9.26
N ASN A 57 -6.63 -11.60 8.71
CA ASN A 57 -5.25 -11.40 8.25
C ASN A 57 -5.20 -11.07 6.75
N ASP A 58 -6.34 -10.74 6.14
CA ASP A 58 -6.36 -10.25 4.77
C ASP A 58 -5.58 -8.93 4.65
N CYS A 59 -4.79 -8.79 3.58
CA CYS A 59 -3.95 -7.62 3.38
C CYS A 59 -4.71 -6.28 3.39
N TYR A 60 -5.96 -6.25 2.94
CA TYR A 60 -6.80 -5.05 3.06
C TYR A 60 -7.28 -4.80 4.47
N GLN A 61 -7.65 -5.84 5.20
CA GLN A 61 -8.12 -5.70 6.58
C GLN A 61 -6.99 -5.15 7.45
N VAL A 62 -5.83 -5.80 7.42
CA VAL A 62 -4.64 -5.39 8.17
C VAL A 62 -4.22 -3.97 7.78
N PHE A 63 -4.19 -3.64 6.49
CA PHE A 63 -3.82 -2.31 6.05
C PHE A 63 -4.81 -1.23 6.51
N THR A 64 -6.11 -1.52 6.37
CA THR A 64 -7.18 -0.61 6.78
C THR A 64 -7.10 -0.30 8.26
N GLU A 65 -6.88 -1.32 9.10
CA GLU A 65 -6.76 -1.12 10.55
C GLU A 65 -5.49 -0.35 10.91
N LYS A 66 -4.34 -0.65 10.30
CA LYS A 66 -3.11 0.15 10.50
C LYS A 66 -3.34 1.64 10.19
N VAL A 67 -3.96 1.95 9.05
CA VAL A 67 -4.25 3.34 8.67
C VAL A 67 -5.26 4.01 9.60
N LYS A 68 -6.31 3.31 10.02
CA LYS A 68 -7.31 3.86 10.96
C LYS A 68 -6.72 4.15 12.33
N ASN A 69 -5.84 3.28 12.81
CA ASN A 69 -5.22 3.41 14.13
C ASN A 69 -4.13 4.49 14.16
N GLY A 70 -3.67 4.98 13.00
CA GLY A 70 -2.49 5.84 12.92
C GLY A 70 -1.17 5.07 12.96
N ASP A 71 -1.21 3.74 12.90
CA ASP A 71 -0.06 2.84 12.92
C ASP A 71 0.54 2.64 11.50
N PHE A 72 0.37 3.61 10.61
CA PHE A 72 0.89 3.57 9.26
C PHE A 72 1.48 4.93 8.86
N PRO A 73 2.72 4.97 8.34
CA PRO A 73 3.38 6.20 7.92
C PRO A 73 2.53 7.10 7.02
N GLU A 74 2.45 8.39 7.37
CA GLU A 74 1.60 9.37 6.69
C GLU A 74 2.37 10.24 5.69
N ASN A 75 3.70 10.31 5.77
CA ASN A 75 4.54 11.11 4.88
C ASN A 75 5.73 10.30 4.31
N LEU A 76 6.50 10.93 3.42
CA LEU A 76 7.62 10.28 2.75
C LEU A 76 8.73 9.94 3.73
N ASP A 77 9.05 10.84 4.66
CA ASP A 77 10.17 10.66 5.60
C ASP A 77 9.91 9.49 6.55
N GLU A 78 8.69 9.37 7.07
CA GLU A 78 8.26 8.22 7.89
C GLU A 78 8.31 6.91 7.09
N LEU A 79 7.90 6.92 5.82
CA LEU A 79 7.98 5.73 4.96
C LEU A 79 9.43 5.33 4.66
N LEU A 80 10.33 6.28 4.49
CA LEU A 80 11.75 6.02 4.26
C LEU A 80 12.40 5.45 5.52
N ALA A 81 12.05 5.97 6.70
CA ALA A 81 12.54 5.44 7.97
C ALA A 81 12.19 3.95 8.15
N GLU A 82 10.99 3.52 7.73
CA GLU A 82 10.60 2.10 7.75
C GLU A 82 11.41 1.23 6.77
N CYS A 83 11.97 1.78 5.69
CA CYS A 83 12.86 1.06 4.79
C CYS A 83 14.22 0.80 5.43
N ASP A 84 14.76 1.79 6.14
CA ASP A 84 16.11 1.73 6.72
C ASP A 84 16.19 0.79 7.94
N VAL A 85 15.09 0.62 8.68
CA VAL A 85 15.04 -0.24 9.89
C VAL A 85 15.28 -1.73 9.56
N ASN A 86 15.00 -2.16 8.33
CA ASN A 86 15.07 -3.57 7.93
C ASN A 86 16.46 -4.04 7.43
N GLU A 87 17.49 -3.18 7.43
CA GLU A 87 18.87 -3.55 7.03
C GLU A 87 19.76 -4.00 8.22
N SER A 88 19.20 -4.10 9.43
CA SER A 88 19.97 -4.38 10.66
C SER A 88 19.69 -5.74 11.34
N GLU A 89 19.09 -6.70 10.61
CA GLU A 89 18.96 -8.10 11.05
C GLU A 89 19.93 -9.06 10.32
#